data_AF-A0AAD9R413-F1
#
_entry.id   AF-A0AAD9R413-F1
#
_cell.length_a   1.000
_cell.length_b   1.000
_cell.length_c   1.000
_cell.angle_alpha   90.00
_cell.angle_beta   90.00
_cell.angle_gamma   90.00
#
_symmetry.space_group_name_H-M   'P 1'
#
loop_
_entity.id
_entity.type
_entity.pdbx_description
1 polymer ?
#
loop_
_entity_poly.entity_id
_entity_poly.type
_entity_poly.pdbx_seq_one_letter_code
_entity_poly.pdbx_strand_id
1 'polypeptide(L)'
;MVEKQDLVELVEACGGITEAESCSVDTESSTEKNEVSEDLSFSGASHFFEEVEDTKAGTWLVDVIPEGRSSLLSKKQWQLLKRKISRFGIRIGTFSCQNDLRLCVKYGWNKPALIISMPKGNLPKGNVILKTYDSKPSVELVFQWIRKELSSKITTFNDVKSFLDTLKAKNGHDPTYVVLFSELPQPPMLLGSLSVHFTGRVRFGHVQMSLSDWKSQKHILKEYKINNYFQSVVVFAPEGSWTYGRRKGERLEYGYLELFLRTFHPEVNDVFVTVLFMVNMSCVMELFLMNGGILKRTIHFVWLLTFYNTSLIMLCLPVLALFQLPFLNPVLSFTLKCCRYMMMSDAAALLRDYTMRGLQHKGLAFGGYAVYGILIRLIQNRLKYHFGVEDEDNSMRSAREWFTQDLHYLSNVVESFPSLRQPQVDYSASGLEDGIELLIRRLAVPELWLRPLIPTDYINKLPVWKFCCSHSKQCCSSRQMTHTCHDSLELAGMFVARECAICLEEFRQGCLLLGLPCGHCYHQQCIKEWLCDGSSRSHYCCPVCRWPAYKQKPPVFGGRGLHTQIEAL
;
A
#
# COMPACT_ATOMS: atom_id res chain seq x y z
N MET A 1 -19.21 39.58 -45.69
CA MET A 1 -17.86 39.91 -45.20
C MET A 1 -17.65 39.15 -43.92
N VAL A 2 -16.62 38.30 -43.83
CA VAL A 2 -16.31 37.58 -42.59
C VAL A 2 -15.73 38.61 -41.62
N GLU A 3 -16.31 38.73 -40.42
CA GLU A 3 -15.81 39.65 -39.41
C GLU A 3 -14.38 39.24 -39.04
N LYS A 4 -13.49 40.23 -38.93
CA LYS A 4 -12.05 40.02 -38.68
C LYS A 4 -11.79 39.22 -37.39
N GLN A 5 -12.69 39.31 -36.41
CA GLN A 5 -12.65 38.54 -35.16
C GLN A 5 -12.93 37.05 -35.38
N ASP A 6 -13.94 36.70 -36.17
CA ASP A 6 -14.22 35.29 -36.53
C ASP A 6 -13.01 34.66 -37.22
N LEU A 7 -12.32 35.39 -38.11
CA LEU A 7 -11.14 34.87 -38.81
C LEU A 7 -9.93 34.66 -37.88
N VAL A 8 -9.72 35.54 -36.91
CA VAL A 8 -8.61 35.41 -35.94
C VAL A 8 -8.85 34.20 -35.04
N GLU A 9 -10.08 34.04 -34.54
CA GLU A 9 -10.44 32.90 -33.68
C GLU A 9 -10.41 31.57 -34.46
N LEU A 10 -10.74 31.58 -35.76
CA LEU A 10 -10.59 30.42 -36.64
C LEU A 10 -9.13 30.05 -36.88
N VAL A 11 -8.26 31.03 -37.11
CA VAL A 11 -6.82 30.79 -37.28
C VAL A 11 -6.19 30.31 -35.96
N GLU A 12 -6.64 30.80 -34.81
CA GLU A 12 -6.20 30.30 -33.50
C GLU A 12 -6.72 28.88 -33.20
N ALA A 13 -7.94 28.52 -33.63
CA ALA A 13 -8.47 27.15 -33.46
C ALA A 13 -7.83 26.14 -34.43
N CYS A 14 -7.64 26.54 -35.71
CA CYS A 14 -6.89 25.77 -36.70
C CYS A 14 -5.43 25.63 -36.29
N GLY A 15 -4.86 26.74 -35.81
CA GLY A 15 -3.54 26.84 -35.19
C GLY A 15 -3.44 25.86 -34.04
N GLY A 16 -4.31 25.89 -33.04
CA GLY A 16 -4.23 24.99 -31.88
C GLY A 16 -4.24 23.49 -32.20
N ILE A 17 -5.01 23.03 -33.20
CA ILE A 17 -5.03 21.60 -33.59
C ILE A 17 -3.81 21.24 -34.45
N THR A 18 -3.41 22.11 -35.37
CA THR A 18 -2.26 21.86 -36.25
C THR A 18 -0.93 22.13 -35.54
N GLU A 19 -0.85 23.08 -34.62
CA GLU A 19 0.23 23.36 -33.67
C GLU A 19 0.32 22.28 -32.59
N ALA A 20 -0.80 21.71 -32.11
CA ALA A 20 -0.71 20.49 -31.29
C ALA A 20 -0.09 19.31 -32.07
N GLU A 21 -0.25 19.26 -33.40
CA GLU A 21 0.43 18.30 -34.27
C GLU A 21 1.84 18.74 -34.75
N SER A 22 2.17 20.03 -34.78
CA SER A 22 3.39 20.60 -35.42
C SER A 22 4.30 21.42 -34.49
N CYS A 23 3.76 22.12 -33.51
CA CYS A 23 4.46 23.01 -32.60
C CYS A 23 4.96 22.25 -31.37
N SER A 24 6.13 21.65 -31.53
CA SER A 24 7.07 21.31 -30.44
C SER A 24 8.34 20.64 -31.00
N VAL A 25 8.79 21.13 -32.15
CA VAL A 25 10.11 20.77 -32.70
C VAL A 25 11.21 21.64 -32.09
N ASP A 26 10.91 22.86 -31.60
CA ASP A 26 11.96 23.85 -31.32
C ASP A 26 12.16 24.27 -29.85
N THR A 27 11.30 23.89 -28.90
CA THR A 27 11.38 24.39 -27.50
C THR A 27 11.67 23.32 -26.44
N GLU A 28 12.41 22.26 -26.78
CA GLU A 28 12.91 21.26 -25.80
C GLU A 28 14.40 20.94 -26.04
N SER A 29 15.17 21.91 -26.53
CA SER A 29 16.63 21.77 -26.68
C SER A 29 17.43 22.03 -25.40
N SER A 30 16.78 22.36 -24.29
CA SER A 30 17.44 22.51 -23.01
C SER A 30 16.52 22.04 -21.88
N THR A 31 17.01 21.07 -21.10
CA THR A 31 16.44 20.59 -19.84
C THR A 31 15.12 19.83 -19.92
N GLU A 32 15.18 18.56 -20.33
CA GLU A 32 14.61 17.45 -19.56
C GLU A 32 15.17 16.11 -20.08
N LYS A 33 16.20 15.62 -19.38
CA LYS A 33 16.54 14.20 -19.42
C LYS A 33 15.50 13.49 -18.55
N ASN A 34 14.97 12.37 -19.06
CA ASN A 34 14.19 11.34 -18.36
C ASN A 34 12.66 11.46 -18.44
N GLU A 35 12.09 10.95 -19.53
CA GLU A 35 11.02 9.91 -19.54
C GLU A 35 10.64 9.62 -21.00
N VAL A 36 11.62 9.24 -21.81
CA VAL A 36 11.32 8.61 -23.11
C VAL A 36 10.92 7.18 -22.76
N SER A 37 9.63 6.86 -22.92
CA SER A 37 9.07 5.49 -22.87
C SER A 37 10.13 4.43 -23.15
N GLU A 38 10.39 3.55 -22.17
CA GLU A 38 11.38 2.49 -22.29
C GLU A 38 11.10 1.68 -23.56
N ASP A 39 12.09 1.54 -24.44
CA ASP A 39 11.94 0.69 -25.64
C ASP A 39 11.78 -0.75 -25.15
N LEU A 40 10.58 -1.29 -25.28
CA LEU A 40 10.34 -2.68 -24.92
C LEU A 40 10.95 -3.57 -26.00
N SER A 41 12.03 -4.28 -25.66
CA SER A 41 12.55 -5.36 -26.50
C SER A 41 11.79 -6.65 -26.19
N PHE A 42 11.14 -7.23 -27.18
CA PHE A 42 10.39 -8.47 -26.98
C PHE A 42 11.34 -9.66 -26.84
N SER A 43 11.20 -10.41 -25.74
CA SER A 43 12.04 -11.58 -25.42
C SER A 43 11.72 -12.83 -26.26
N GLY A 44 10.50 -12.95 -26.78
CA GLY A 44 10.07 -14.10 -27.59
C GLY A 44 8.61 -14.00 -28.03
N ALA A 45 8.08 -15.07 -28.65
CA ALA A 45 6.72 -15.08 -29.18
C ALA A 45 5.63 -14.96 -28.11
N SER A 46 5.82 -15.55 -26.93
CA SER A 46 4.85 -15.47 -25.82
C SER A 46 4.68 -14.03 -25.34
N HIS A 47 5.80 -13.33 -25.10
CA HIS A 47 5.81 -11.94 -24.66
C HIS A 47 5.24 -11.00 -25.74
N PHE A 48 5.53 -11.24 -27.02
CA PHE A 48 4.91 -10.51 -28.12
C PHE A 48 3.40 -10.74 -28.18
N PHE A 49 2.94 -11.99 -28.03
CA PHE A 49 1.53 -12.33 -28.05
C PHE A 49 0.76 -11.69 -26.89
N GLU A 50 1.30 -11.78 -25.67
CA GLU A 50 0.71 -11.19 -24.47
C GLU A 50 0.52 -9.68 -24.65
N GLU A 51 1.60 -8.96 -24.98
CA GLU A 51 1.58 -7.50 -25.06
C GLU A 51 0.86 -6.97 -26.30
N VAL A 52 0.97 -7.61 -27.46
CA VAL A 52 0.49 -7.05 -28.74
C VAL A 52 -0.84 -7.66 -29.18
N GLU A 53 -1.03 -8.96 -29.00
CA GLU A 53 -2.23 -9.66 -29.47
C GLU A 53 -3.31 -9.77 -28.36
N ASP A 54 -2.93 -9.93 -27.09
CA ASP A 54 -3.88 -10.16 -25.99
C ASP A 54 -4.29 -8.90 -25.22
N THR A 55 -3.39 -7.91 -25.01
CA THR A 55 -3.74 -6.69 -24.26
C THR A 55 -4.84 -5.84 -24.91
N LYS A 56 -5.16 -6.03 -26.21
CA LYS A 56 -6.33 -5.53 -26.97
C LYS A 56 -6.66 -4.02 -26.90
N ALA A 57 -5.97 -3.23 -26.08
CA ALA A 57 -6.30 -1.85 -25.75
C ALA A 57 -5.25 -0.83 -26.24
N GLY A 58 -4.12 -1.30 -26.79
CA GLY A 58 -3.03 -0.44 -27.25
C GLY A 58 -2.68 -0.63 -28.73
N THR A 59 -2.39 0.48 -29.41
CA THR A 59 -1.70 0.46 -30.71
C THR A 59 -0.21 0.25 -30.44
N TRP A 60 0.37 -0.81 -30.98
CA TRP A 60 1.81 -1.02 -30.95
C TRP A 60 2.43 -0.74 -32.30
N LEU A 61 3.55 -0.03 -32.29
CA LEU A 61 4.46 0.09 -33.41
C LEU A 61 5.70 -0.77 -33.12
N VAL A 62 5.88 -1.82 -33.91
CA VAL A 62 6.95 -2.81 -33.70
C VAL A 62 7.93 -2.74 -34.86
N ASP A 63 9.20 -2.48 -34.55
CA ASP A 63 10.31 -2.64 -35.49
C ASP A 63 10.80 -4.09 -35.45
N VAL A 64 10.68 -4.78 -36.58
CA VAL A 64 11.09 -6.17 -36.71
C VAL A 64 12.44 -6.25 -37.40
N ILE A 65 13.40 -6.83 -36.68
CA ILE A 65 14.79 -6.97 -37.11
C ILE A 65 15.05 -8.45 -37.45
N PRO A 66 15.21 -8.80 -38.74
CA PRO A 66 15.53 -10.15 -39.16
C PRO A 66 17.00 -10.50 -38.86
N GLU A 67 17.29 -11.80 -38.83
CA GLU A 67 18.62 -12.31 -38.51
C GLU A 67 19.71 -11.75 -39.45
N GLY A 68 20.79 -11.23 -38.86
CA GLY A 68 21.94 -10.69 -39.59
C GLY A 68 21.69 -9.38 -40.36
N ARG A 69 20.54 -8.72 -40.17
CA ARG A 69 20.21 -7.44 -40.82
C ARG A 69 19.95 -6.33 -39.81
N SER A 70 20.03 -5.08 -40.27
CA SER A 70 19.66 -3.91 -39.47
C SER A 70 18.16 -3.59 -39.60
N SER A 71 17.67 -2.78 -38.67
CA SER A 71 16.34 -2.16 -38.69
C SER A 71 16.04 -1.43 -40.01
N LEU A 72 14.75 -1.27 -40.33
CA LEU A 72 14.30 -0.58 -41.54
C LEU A 72 14.70 0.92 -41.51
N LEU A 73 14.59 1.54 -40.34
CA LEU A 73 14.97 2.93 -40.11
C LEU A 73 16.35 3.00 -39.44
N SER A 74 17.12 4.03 -39.77
CA SER A 74 18.38 4.30 -39.06
C SER A 74 18.11 4.65 -37.59
N LYS A 75 19.07 4.40 -36.70
CA LYS A 75 18.93 4.70 -35.26
C LYS A 75 18.49 6.16 -35.00
N LYS A 76 19.00 7.13 -35.78
CA LYS A 76 18.62 8.55 -35.66
C LYS A 76 17.16 8.78 -36.08
N GLN A 77 16.75 8.21 -37.21
CA GLN A 77 15.37 8.30 -37.69
C GLN A 77 14.38 7.61 -36.75
N TRP A 78 14.76 6.46 -36.19
CA TRP A 78 13.96 5.74 -35.20
C TRP A 78 13.72 6.57 -33.94
N GLN A 79 14.75 7.21 -33.40
CA GLN A 79 14.60 8.09 -32.24
C GLN A 79 13.76 9.34 -32.54
N LEU A 80 13.88 9.90 -33.75
CA LEU A 80 13.02 11.02 -34.18
C LEU A 80 11.55 10.60 -34.31
N LEU A 81 11.30 9.44 -34.92
CA LEU A 81 9.97 8.86 -35.05
C LEU A 81 9.37 8.56 -33.68
N LYS A 82 10.17 7.98 -32.77
CA LYS A 82 9.77 7.66 -31.40
C LYS A 82 9.24 8.88 -30.66
N ARG A 83 9.97 10.00 -30.70
CA ARG A 83 9.55 11.26 -30.08
C ARG A 83 8.25 11.82 -30.67
N LYS A 84 8.07 11.71 -32.00
CA LYS A 84 6.84 12.15 -32.67
C LYS A 84 5.64 11.29 -32.26
N ILE A 85 5.82 9.97 -32.17
CA ILE A 85 4.73 9.02 -32.00
C ILE A 85 4.34 8.81 -30.53
N SER A 86 5.30 8.86 -29.60
CA SER A 86 5.05 8.63 -28.17
C SER A 86 4.05 9.63 -27.58
N ARG A 87 3.96 10.83 -28.14
CA ARG A 87 3.00 11.87 -27.74
C ARG A 87 1.54 11.50 -28.01
N PHE A 88 1.29 10.52 -28.87
CA PHE A 88 -0.05 10.05 -29.23
C PHE A 88 -0.41 8.71 -28.57
N GLY A 89 0.31 8.30 -27.53
CA GLY A 89 0.02 7.08 -26.76
C GLY A 89 0.20 5.77 -27.52
N ILE A 90 0.89 5.80 -28.67
CA ILE A 90 1.25 4.59 -29.41
C ILE A 90 2.50 3.99 -28.75
N ARG A 91 2.40 2.73 -28.32
CA ARG A 91 3.50 2.00 -27.69
C ARG A 91 4.48 1.55 -28.75
N ILE A 92 5.76 1.55 -28.41
CA ILE A 92 6.83 1.23 -29.35
C ILE A 92 7.61 0.04 -28.79
N GLY A 93 7.90 -0.93 -29.66
CA GLY A 93 8.67 -2.09 -29.29
C GLY A 93 9.61 -2.54 -30.42
N THR A 94 10.58 -3.36 -30.06
CA THR A 94 11.54 -3.95 -31.00
C THR A 94 11.49 -5.46 -30.89
N PHE A 95 11.36 -6.14 -32.03
CA PHE A 95 11.33 -7.60 -32.10
C PHE A 95 12.51 -8.10 -32.94
N SER A 96 13.42 -8.85 -32.32
CA SER A 96 14.53 -9.49 -33.04
C SER A 96 14.15 -10.93 -33.40
N CYS A 97 14.23 -11.28 -34.68
CA CYS A 97 14.02 -12.65 -35.14
C CYS A 97 15.07 -13.64 -34.62
N GLN A 98 16.17 -13.15 -34.04
CA GLN A 98 17.14 -13.99 -33.33
C GLN A 98 16.52 -14.66 -32.09
N ASN A 99 15.54 -14.01 -31.45
CA ASN A 99 14.90 -14.51 -30.24
C ASN A 99 13.89 -15.61 -30.56
N ASP A 100 13.14 -15.47 -31.65
CA ASP A 100 12.18 -16.50 -32.09
C ASP A 100 11.99 -16.48 -33.61
N LEU A 101 12.64 -17.44 -34.28
CA LEU A 101 12.57 -17.59 -35.72
C LEU A 101 11.20 -18.09 -36.20
N ARG A 102 10.49 -18.88 -35.38
CA ARG A 102 9.21 -19.51 -35.79
C ARG A 102 8.15 -18.45 -36.03
N LEU A 103 8.10 -17.43 -35.19
CA LEU A 103 7.15 -16.32 -35.34
C LEU A 103 7.45 -15.47 -36.58
N CYS A 104 8.73 -15.19 -36.87
CA CYS A 104 9.11 -14.49 -38.09
C CYS A 104 8.76 -15.27 -39.35
N VAL A 105 8.94 -16.61 -39.35
CA VAL A 105 8.52 -17.46 -40.47
C VAL A 105 7.00 -17.48 -40.63
N LYS A 106 6.24 -17.56 -39.52
CA LYS A 106 4.77 -17.53 -39.53
C LYS A 106 4.21 -16.27 -40.19
N TYR A 107 4.78 -15.10 -39.87
CA TYR A 107 4.32 -13.81 -40.39
C TYR A 107 5.09 -13.34 -41.65
N GLY A 108 6.05 -14.12 -42.14
CA GLY A 108 6.80 -13.82 -43.36
C GLY A 108 7.83 -12.67 -43.22
N TRP A 109 8.34 -12.43 -42.01
CA TRP A 109 9.30 -11.35 -41.72
C TRP A 109 10.73 -11.69 -42.13
N ASN A 110 10.93 -11.90 -43.44
CA ASN A 110 12.23 -12.22 -44.03
C ASN A 110 13.04 -10.96 -44.39
N LYS A 111 12.43 -9.77 -44.25
CA LYS A 111 13.00 -8.46 -44.53
C LYS A 111 12.70 -7.53 -43.35
N PRO A 112 13.56 -6.52 -43.09
CA PRO A 112 13.28 -5.56 -42.02
C PRO A 112 11.97 -4.86 -42.31
N ALA A 113 11.06 -4.90 -41.34
CA ALA A 113 9.69 -4.45 -41.52
C ALA A 113 9.24 -3.67 -40.29
N LEU A 114 8.45 -2.63 -40.54
CA LEU A 114 7.78 -1.89 -39.49
C LEU A 114 6.32 -2.29 -39.47
N ILE A 115 5.80 -2.59 -38.29
CA ILE A 115 4.47 -3.17 -38.13
C ILE A 115 3.66 -2.34 -37.17
N ILE A 116 2.40 -2.08 -37.52
CA ILE A 116 1.43 -1.49 -36.60
C ILE A 116 0.38 -2.53 -36.24
N SER A 117 0.08 -2.65 -34.95
CA SER A 117 -1.02 -3.46 -34.43
C SER A 117 -2.25 -2.58 -34.15
N MET A 118 -3.42 -3.06 -34.55
CA MET A 118 -4.71 -2.43 -34.21
C MET A 118 -5.82 -3.49 -34.15
N PRO A 119 -6.88 -3.32 -33.35
CA PRO A 119 -7.96 -4.29 -33.30
C PRO A 119 -8.84 -4.21 -34.56
N LYS A 120 -9.34 -5.37 -35.01
CA LYS A 120 -10.19 -5.54 -36.20
C LYS A 120 -11.62 -5.11 -35.88
N GLY A 121 -12.00 -3.94 -36.37
CA GLY A 121 -13.34 -3.38 -36.23
C GLY A 121 -13.58 -2.71 -34.87
N ASN A 122 -14.86 -2.53 -34.53
CA ASN A 122 -15.31 -1.73 -33.38
C ASN A 122 -15.75 -2.59 -32.18
N LEU A 123 -15.46 -3.89 -32.19
CA LEU A 123 -15.84 -4.81 -31.11
C LEU A 123 -14.72 -4.84 -30.04
N PRO A 124 -15.07 -4.81 -28.73
CA PRO A 124 -14.10 -4.73 -27.64
C PRO A 124 -13.24 -5.99 -27.43
N LYS A 125 -13.53 -7.09 -28.14
CA LYS A 125 -12.76 -8.35 -28.14
C LYS A 125 -12.44 -8.85 -29.56
N GLY A 126 -12.33 -7.93 -30.53
CA GLY A 126 -11.98 -8.28 -31.90
C GLY A 126 -10.53 -8.74 -32.04
N ASN A 127 -10.25 -9.55 -33.08
CA ASN A 127 -8.90 -9.99 -33.39
C ASN A 127 -7.99 -8.80 -33.72
N VAL A 128 -6.72 -8.84 -33.32
CA VAL A 128 -5.74 -7.80 -33.70
C VAL A 128 -5.28 -8.06 -35.15
N ILE A 129 -5.24 -7.00 -35.95
CA ILE A 129 -4.66 -6.98 -37.30
C ILE A 129 -3.29 -6.32 -37.23
N LEU A 130 -2.30 -7.00 -37.80
CA LEU A 130 -0.96 -6.51 -38.02
C LEU A 130 -0.87 -5.99 -39.45
N LYS A 131 -0.46 -4.74 -39.63
CA LYS A 131 -0.21 -4.16 -40.95
C LYS A 131 1.27 -3.83 -41.10
N THR A 132 1.86 -4.28 -42.21
CA THR A 132 3.26 -4.06 -42.54
C THR A 132 3.44 -2.80 -43.38
N TYR A 133 4.52 -2.08 -43.13
CA TYR A 133 4.92 -0.94 -43.94
C TYR A 133 5.85 -1.37 -45.08
N ASP A 134 5.41 -1.17 -46.32
CA ASP A 134 6.12 -1.66 -47.52
C ASP A 134 6.82 -0.54 -48.34
N SER A 135 6.76 0.72 -47.87
CA SER A 135 7.29 1.88 -48.60
C SER A 135 8.74 2.23 -48.23
N LYS A 136 9.29 3.28 -48.88
CA LYS A 136 10.67 3.73 -48.66
C LYS A 136 10.90 4.17 -47.20
N PRO A 137 12.10 3.92 -46.63
CA PRO A 137 12.40 4.28 -45.25
C PRO A 137 12.55 5.81 -45.06
N SER A 138 11.47 6.46 -44.64
CA SER A 138 11.43 7.88 -44.22
C SER A 138 10.48 8.05 -43.04
N VAL A 139 10.86 8.92 -42.10
CA VAL A 139 10.06 9.22 -40.89
C VAL A 139 8.71 9.82 -41.28
N GLU A 140 8.69 10.71 -42.26
CA GLU A 140 7.50 11.42 -42.74
C GLU A 140 6.53 10.46 -43.43
N LEU A 141 7.05 9.57 -44.30
CA LEU A 141 6.22 8.58 -44.98
C LEU A 141 5.64 7.54 -44.01
N VAL A 142 6.43 7.12 -43.02
CA VAL A 142 5.95 6.23 -41.95
C VAL A 142 4.87 6.93 -41.13
N PHE A 143 5.07 8.18 -40.75
CA PHE A 143 4.09 8.95 -39.99
C PHE A 143 2.78 9.14 -40.77
N GLN A 144 2.86 9.45 -42.07
CA GLN A 144 1.70 9.56 -42.95
C GLN A 144 0.98 8.21 -43.12
N TRP A 145 1.74 7.11 -43.22
CA TRP A 145 1.18 5.77 -43.26
C TRP A 145 0.41 5.44 -41.97
N ILE A 146 1.00 5.68 -40.80
CA ILE A 146 0.33 5.47 -39.50
C ILE A 146 -0.95 6.28 -39.41
N ARG A 147 -0.92 7.56 -39.81
CA ARG A 147 -2.10 8.42 -39.87
C ARG A 147 -3.21 7.81 -40.73
N LYS A 148 -2.87 7.36 -41.95
CA LYS A 148 -3.83 6.72 -42.86
C LYS A 148 -4.43 5.47 -42.25
N GLU A 149 -3.61 4.62 -41.66
CA GLU A 149 -4.05 3.37 -41.05
C GLU A 149 -5.00 3.61 -39.86
N LEU A 150 -4.67 4.55 -38.98
CA LEU A 150 -5.53 4.92 -37.85
C LEU A 150 -6.81 5.63 -38.31
N SER A 151 -6.74 6.47 -39.34
CA SER A 151 -7.92 7.16 -39.88
C SER A 151 -8.96 6.20 -40.47
N SER A 152 -8.53 5.02 -40.95
CA SER A 152 -9.44 4.01 -41.51
C SER A 152 -10.48 3.49 -40.52
N LYS A 153 -10.23 3.70 -39.22
CA LYS A 153 -11.12 3.29 -38.13
C LYS A 153 -12.19 4.32 -37.79
N ILE A 154 -11.95 5.59 -38.11
CA ILE A 154 -12.87 6.68 -37.84
C ILE A 154 -13.92 6.72 -38.94
N THR A 155 -15.20 6.83 -38.57
CA THR A 155 -16.27 7.02 -39.55
C THR A 155 -16.28 8.47 -40.02
N THR A 156 -15.95 8.69 -41.28
CA THR A 156 -16.01 10.01 -41.92
C THR A 156 -17.40 10.26 -42.51
N PHE A 157 -17.97 11.43 -42.23
CA PHE A 157 -19.24 11.89 -42.78
C PHE A 157 -19.03 13.16 -43.60
N ASN A 158 -19.60 13.22 -44.79
CA ASN A 158 -19.53 14.40 -45.66
C ASN A 158 -20.68 15.37 -45.38
N ASP A 159 -21.79 14.88 -44.81
CA ASP A 159 -22.99 15.68 -44.53
C ASP A 159 -23.40 15.54 -43.06
N VAL A 160 -23.74 16.67 -42.42
CA VAL A 160 -24.26 16.69 -41.04
C VAL A 160 -25.58 15.91 -40.93
N LYS A 161 -26.43 15.95 -41.97
CA LYS A 161 -27.70 15.20 -41.98
C LYS A 161 -27.47 13.69 -41.90
N SER A 162 -26.54 13.15 -42.68
CA SER A 162 -26.19 11.72 -42.66
C SER A 162 -25.70 11.27 -41.28
N PHE A 163 -24.96 12.15 -40.60
CA PHE A 163 -24.50 11.92 -39.23
C PHE A 163 -25.67 11.94 -38.23
N LEU A 164 -26.55 12.94 -38.30
CA LEU A 164 -27.73 13.05 -37.45
C LEU A 164 -28.70 11.88 -37.62
N ASP A 165 -28.88 11.41 -38.86
CA ASP A 165 -29.71 10.24 -39.16
C ASP A 165 -29.08 8.97 -38.56
N THR A 166 -27.75 8.86 -38.60
CA THR A 166 -27.01 7.76 -37.95
C THR A 166 -27.12 7.80 -36.42
N LEU A 167 -27.16 8.98 -35.82
CA LEU A 167 -27.44 9.16 -34.40
C LEU A 167 -28.85 8.71 -34.05
N LYS A 168 -29.87 9.22 -34.78
CA LYS A 168 -31.29 8.92 -34.52
C LYS A 168 -31.68 7.46 -34.76
N ALA A 169 -31.09 6.82 -35.77
CA ALA A 169 -31.40 5.43 -36.13
C ALA A 169 -30.92 4.38 -35.11
N LYS A 170 -30.09 4.77 -34.13
CA LYS A 170 -29.42 3.83 -33.20
C LYS A 170 -29.92 3.89 -31.75
N ASN A 171 -31.06 4.53 -31.49
CA ASN A 171 -31.69 4.71 -30.17
C ASN A 171 -32.08 3.42 -29.39
N GLY A 172 -31.53 2.25 -29.74
CA GLY A 172 -31.71 0.99 -29.00
C GLY A 172 -30.47 0.53 -28.21
N HIS A 173 -29.28 1.04 -28.53
CA HIS A 173 -28.03 0.77 -27.81
C HIS A 173 -27.11 1.98 -27.95
N ASP A 174 -27.34 3.02 -27.15
CA ASP A 174 -26.75 4.35 -27.32
C ASP A 174 -25.23 4.36 -27.06
N PRO A 175 -24.39 4.36 -28.10
CA PRO A 175 -22.96 4.51 -27.91
C PRO A 175 -22.64 6.00 -27.78
N THR A 176 -21.76 6.36 -26.87
CA THR A 176 -21.19 7.71 -26.84
C THR A 176 -20.40 7.95 -28.13
N TYR A 177 -20.69 9.04 -28.84
CA TYR A 177 -19.94 9.48 -30.01
C TYR A 177 -19.04 10.66 -29.67
N VAL A 178 -17.79 10.62 -30.12
CA VAL A 178 -16.88 11.76 -30.09
C VAL A 178 -16.63 12.15 -31.54
N VAL A 179 -17.04 13.37 -31.89
CA VAL A 179 -17.06 13.83 -33.28
C VAL A 179 -16.27 15.11 -33.40
N LEU A 180 -15.35 15.14 -34.38
CA LEU A 180 -14.68 16.35 -34.79
C LEU A 180 -15.40 16.94 -36.00
N PHE A 181 -15.75 18.22 -35.93
CA PHE A 181 -16.24 18.99 -37.07
C PHE A 181 -15.08 19.80 -37.63
N SER A 182 -14.57 19.48 -38.82
CA SER A 182 -13.41 20.20 -39.35
C SER A 182 -13.43 20.24 -40.88
N GLU A 183 -12.69 21.20 -41.43
CA GLU A 183 -12.39 21.33 -42.86
C GLU A 183 -11.35 20.30 -43.33
N LEU A 184 -10.66 19.64 -42.40
CA LEU A 184 -9.59 18.72 -42.73
C LEU A 184 -10.12 17.51 -43.53
N PRO A 185 -9.44 17.13 -44.62
CA PRO A 185 -9.85 15.98 -45.45
C PRO A 185 -9.61 14.64 -44.74
N GLN A 186 -8.70 14.60 -43.77
CA GLN A 186 -8.42 13.44 -42.95
C GLN A 186 -8.45 13.83 -41.47
N PRO A 187 -8.95 12.95 -40.60
CA PRO A 187 -8.96 13.22 -39.17
C PRO A 187 -7.52 13.30 -38.60
N PRO A 188 -7.29 14.17 -37.61
CA PRO A 188 -6.05 14.22 -36.84
C PRO A 188 -5.64 12.86 -36.27
N MET A 189 -4.33 12.63 -36.16
CA MET A 189 -3.80 11.36 -35.66
C MET A 189 -4.21 11.10 -34.20
N LEU A 190 -4.39 12.17 -33.44
CA LEU A 190 -4.90 12.18 -32.07
C LEU A 190 -6.18 11.36 -31.92
N LEU A 191 -7.19 11.66 -32.74
CA LEU A 191 -8.48 10.96 -32.72
C LEU A 191 -8.33 9.51 -33.17
N GLY A 192 -7.44 9.27 -34.14
CA GLY A 192 -7.14 7.93 -34.65
C GLY A 192 -6.61 7.02 -33.55
N SER A 193 -5.62 7.48 -32.79
CA SER A 193 -5.06 6.73 -31.67
C SER A 193 -6.09 6.48 -30.54
N LEU A 194 -6.85 7.50 -30.16
CA LEU A 194 -7.91 7.37 -29.14
C LEU A 194 -9.02 6.40 -29.57
N SER A 195 -9.34 6.37 -30.87
CA SER A 195 -10.31 5.40 -31.42
C SER A 195 -9.86 3.95 -31.26
N VAL A 196 -8.56 3.71 -31.16
CA VAL A 196 -8.01 2.38 -30.85
C VAL A 196 -8.13 2.06 -29.37
N HIS A 197 -7.80 2.99 -28.49
CA HIS A 197 -7.83 2.77 -27.04
C HIS A 197 -9.25 2.55 -26.50
N PHE A 198 -10.25 3.23 -27.08
CA PHE A 198 -11.64 3.19 -26.62
C PHE A 198 -12.56 2.31 -27.48
N THR A 199 -12.02 1.34 -28.21
CA THR A 199 -12.82 0.43 -29.05
C THR A 199 -13.94 -0.26 -28.27
N GLY A 200 -15.13 -0.27 -28.86
CA GLY A 200 -16.30 -0.91 -28.28
C GLY A 200 -17.03 -0.07 -27.22
N ARG A 201 -16.40 0.97 -26.68
CA ARG A 201 -16.99 1.86 -25.66
C ARG A 201 -17.43 3.20 -26.26
N VAL A 202 -16.54 3.81 -27.04
CA VAL A 202 -16.75 5.13 -27.65
C VAL A 202 -16.57 5.02 -29.16
N ARG A 203 -17.45 5.67 -29.92
CA ARG A 203 -17.35 5.74 -31.38
C ARG A 203 -16.80 7.08 -31.79
N PHE A 204 -15.83 7.08 -32.69
CA PHE A 204 -15.22 8.30 -33.19
C PHE A 204 -15.73 8.61 -34.59
N GLY A 205 -16.11 9.87 -34.80
CA GLY A 205 -16.56 10.39 -36.07
C GLY A 205 -15.78 11.62 -36.49
N HIS A 206 -15.66 11.81 -37.80
CA HIS A 206 -15.12 13.02 -38.40
C HIS A 206 -16.13 13.54 -39.41
N VAL A 207 -16.63 14.75 -39.19
CA VAL A 207 -17.55 15.40 -40.13
C VAL A 207 -16.73 16.41 -40.91
N GLN A 208 -16.51 16.11 -42.18
CA GLN A 208 -15.87 17.05 -43.10
C GLN A 208 -16.90 18.10 -43.48
N MET A 209 -16.65 19.35 -43.10
CA MET A 209 -17.56 20.45 -43.45
C MET A 209 -16.80 21.74 -43.68
N SER A 210 -17.20 22.47 -44.73
CA SER A 210 -16.69 23.81 -45.03
C SER A 210 -17.28 24.87 -44.10
N LEU A 211 -16.54 25.94 -43.85
CA LEU A 211 -16.99 27.14 -43.13
C LEU A 211 -18.31 27.72 -43.67
N SER A 212 -18.57 27.62 -44.98
CA SER A 212 -19.82 28.06 -45.60
C SER A 212 -21.02 27.21 -45.15
N ASP A 213 -20.80 25.90 -45.09
CA ASP A 213 -21.82 24.90 -44.75
C ASP A 213 -22.12 24.91 -43.25
N TRP A 214 -21.09 25.18 -42.43
CA TRP A 214 -21.25 25.46 -41.01
C TRP A 214 -22.22 26.63 -40.76
N LYS A 215 -22.06 27.74 -41.50
CA LYS A 215 -22.89 28.94 -41.33
C LYS A 215 -24.33 28.69 -41.79
N SER A 216 -24.54 27.94 -42.87
CA SER A 216 -25.88 27.61 -43.37
C SER A 216 -26.61 26.63 -42.46
N GLN A 217 -25.90 25.66 -41.88
CA GLN A 217 -26.46 24.62 -41.01
C GLN A 217 -26.42 24.96 -39.52
N LYS A 218 -26.00 26.19 -39.17
CA LYS A 218 -25.92 26.70 -37.80
C LYS A 218 -27.22 26.55 -37.01
N HIS A 219 -28.38 26.64 -37.67
CA HIS A 219 -29.68 26.42 -37.04
C HIS A 219 -29.87 24.98 -36.53
N ILE A 220 -29.43 23.99 -37.32
CA ILE A 220 -29.51 22.57 -36.95
C ILE A 220 -28.49 22.27 -35.84
N LEU A 221 -27.29 22.84 -35.93
CA LEU A 221 -26.23 22.63 -34.94
C LEU A 221 -26.56 23.26 -33.57
N LYS A 222 -27.27 24.40 -33.56
CA LYS A 222 -27.78 25.03 -32.33
C LYS A 222 -28.77 24.15 -31.58
N GLU A 223 -29.57 23.34 -32.27
CA GLU A 223 -30.49 22.38 -31.66
C GLU A 223 -29.74 21.37 -30.76
N TYR A 224 -28.50 21.04 -31.13
CA TYR A 224 -27.60 20.16 -30.39
C TYR A 224 -26.61 20.91 -29.48
N LYS A 225 -26.90 22.17 -29.08
CA LYS A 225 -26.01 22.98 -28.22
C LYS A 225 -24.58 23.13 -28.76
N ILE A 226 -24.38 22.95 -30.06
CA ILE A 226 -23.09 23.15 -30.69
C ILE A 226 -22.95 24.66 -30.93
N ASN A 227 -22.11 25.30 -30.10
CA ASN A 227 -21.87 26.74 -30.17
C ASN A 227 -21.10 27.14 -31.44
N ASN A 228 -21.11 28.43 -31.74
CA ASN A 228 -20.72 29.10 -32.99
C ASN A 228 -19.32 28.80 -33.57
N TYR A 229 -18.49 27.99 -32.91
CA TYR A 229 -17.07 27.84 -33.23
C TYR A 229 -16.80 26.57 -34.04
N PHE A 230 -16.23 26.78 -35.22
CA PHE A 230 -15.76 25.75 -36.14
C PHE A 230 -14.54 25.03 -35.54
N GLN A 231 -14.36 23.73 -35.79
CA GLN A 231 -13.23 22.92 -35.27
C GLN A 231 -13.26 22.60 -33.77
N SER A 232 -14.44 22.28 -33.24
CA SER A 232 -14.59 21.75 -31.88
C SER A 232 -14.81 20.24 -31.87
N VAL A 233 -14.25 19.57 -30.85
CA VAL A 233 -14.56 18.18 -30.53
C VAL A 233 -15.87 18.16 -29.74
N VAL A 234 -16.89 17.49 -30.26
CA VAL A 234 -18.21 17.38 -29.64
C VAL A 234 -18.43 15.96 -29.15
N VAL A 235 -18.86 15.83 -27.91
CA VAL A 235 -19.19 14.55 -27.29
C VAL A 235 -20.70 14.44 -27.22
N PHE A 236 -21.24 13.45 -27.92
CA PHE A 236 -22.64 13.07 -27.88
C PHE A 236 -22.80 11.86 -26.97
N ALA A 237 -23.59 12.00 -25.91
CA ALA A 237 -24.02 10.89 -25.07
C ALA A 237 -25.56 10.88 -25.01
N PRO A 238 -26.19 9.80 -24.52
CA PRO A 238 -27.65 9.68 -24.55
C PRO A 238 -28.37 10.80 -23.78
N GLU A 239 -27.69 11.49 -22.87
CA GLU A 239 -28.26 12.56 -22.05
C GLU A 239 -28.13 13.95 -22.69
N GLY A 240 -27.26 14.10 -23.69
CA GLY A 240 -27.02 15.38 -24.36
C GLY A 240 -25.71 15.44 -25.13
N SER A 241 -25.48 16.58 -25.76
CA SER A 241 -24.25 16.93 -26.46
C SER A 241 -23.50 18.04 -25.73
N TRP A 242 -22.18 17.89 -25.63
CA TRP A 242 -21.28 18.85 -25.02
C TRP A 242 -20.08 19.12 -25.93
N THR A 243 -19.62 20.36 -25.96
CA THR A 243 -18.38 20.75 -26.65
C THR A 243 -17.19 20.64 -25.69
N TYR A 244 -16.11 20.01 -26.13
CA TYR A 244 -14.84 19.89 -25.42
C TYR A 244 -13.86 20.96 -25.90
N GLY A 245 -13.07 21.53 -24.99
CA GLY A 245 -12.07 22.57 -25.29
C GLY A 245 -12.55 24.00 -24.99
N ARG A 246 -13.75 24.17 -24.41
CA ARG A 246 -14.29 25.49 -24.03
C ARG A 246 -13.90 25.90 -22.62
N ARG A 247 -13.77 24.93 -21.72
CA ARG A 247 -13.58 25.20 -20.29
C ARG A 247 -12.11 25.45 -19.98
N LYS A 248 -11.84 26.27 -18.96
CA LYS A 248 -10.47 26.52 -18.49
C LYS A 248 -9.85 25.20 -18.04
N GLY A 249 -8.68 24.87 -18.58
CA GLY A 249 -7.96 23.61 -18.30
C GLY A 249 -8.22 22.48 -19.29
N GLU A 250 -9.13 22.64 -20.26
CA GLU A 250 -9.28 21.69 -21.38
C GLU A 250 -8.32 22.07 -22.51
N ARG A 251 -7.41 21.16 -22.87
CA ARG A 251 -6.46 21.31 -23.98
C ARG A 251 -6.68 20.19 -24.98
N LEU A 252 -6.48 20.48 -26.27
CA LEU A 252 -6.57 19.50 -27.36
C LEU A 252 -5.28 18.70 -27.53
N GLU A 253 -4.78 18.17 -26.42
CA GLU A 253 -3.61 17.28 -26.35
C GLU A 253 -4.05 15.85 -26.04
N TYR A 254 -3.23 14.86 -26.40
CA TYR A 254 -3.58 13.44 -26.24
C TYR A 254 -3.86 13.06 -24.79
N GLY A 255 -2.96 13.38 -23.87
CA GLY A 255 -3.12 13.01 -22.45
C GLY A 255 -4.36 13.64 -21.81
N TYR A 256 -4.66 14.90 -22.14
CA TYR A 256 -5.83 15.61 -21.62
C TYR A 256 -7.14 15.02 -22.14
N LEU A 257 -7.22 14.70 -23.44
CA LEU A 257 -8.41 14.11 -24.04
C LEU A 257 -8.59 12.65 -23.61
N GLU A 258 -7.50 11.90 -23.45
CA GLU A 258 -7.52 10.54 -22.89
C GLU A 258 -8.05 10.54 -21.46
N LEU A 259 -7.51 11.39 -20.57
CA LEU A 259 -7.97 11.51 -19.19
C LEU A 259 -9.43 11.96 -19.11
N PHE A 260 -9.84 12.86 -20.00
CA PHE A 260 -11.25 13.25 -20.14
C PHE A 260 -12.13 12.04 -20.49
N LEU A 261 -11.75 11.21 -21.46
CA LEU A 261 -12.55 10.05 -21.86
C LEU A 261 -12.57 8.95 -20.79
N ARG A 262 -11.44 8.70 -20.11
CA ARG A 262 -11.37 7.76 -18.98
C ARG A 262 -12.24 8.20 -17.80
N THR A 263 -12.31 9.50 -17.51
CA THR A 263 -13.19 10.03 -16.45
C THR A 263 -14.66 10.08 -16.88
N PHE A 264 -14.93 10.36 -18.15
CA PHE A 264 -16.29 10.43 -18.69
C PHE A 264 -16.96 9.06 -18.81
N HIS A 265 -16.20 8.04 -19.20
CA HIS A 265 -16.65 6.65 -19.27
C HIS A 265 -15.62 5.72 -18.59
N PRO A 266 -15.65 5.65 -17.25
CA PRO A 266 -14.64 4.90 -16.49
C PRO A 266 -14.82 3.39 -16.66
N GLU A 267 -13.71 2.68 -16.86
CA GLU A 267 -13.70 1.23 -16.73
C GLU A 267 -13.64 0.81 -15.27
N VAL A 268 -14.03 -0.43 -14.97
CA VAL A 268 -13.86 -1.02 -13.64
C VAL A 268 -12.40 -0.91 -13.17
N ASN A 269 -11.45 -1.14 -14.07
CA ASN A 269 -10.03 -1.02 -13.77
C ASN A 269 -9.64 0.42 -13.40
N ASP A 270 -10.11 1.42 -14.16
CA ASP A 270 -9.83 2.83 -13.88
C ASP A 270 -10.40 3.27 -12.51
N VAL A 271 -11.62 2.82 -12.18
CA VAL A 271 -12.24 3.07 -10.86
C VAL A 271 -11.42 2.41 -9.76
N PHE A 272 -11.05 1.14 -9.93
CA PHE A 272 -10.26 0.40 -8.95
C PHE A 272 -8.92 1.07 -8.67
N VAL A 273 -8.16 1.42 -9.71
CA VAL A 273 -6.86 2.11 -9.58
C VAL A 273 -7.02 3.48 -8.92
N THR A 274 -8.07 4.23 -9.26
CA THR A 274 -8.35 5.53 -8.63
C THR A 274 -8.65 5.38 -7.15
N VAL A 275 -9.48 4.40 -6.76
CA VAL A 275 -9.79 4.13 -5.35
C VAL A 275 -8.56 3.65 -4.60
N LEU A 276 -7.77 2.75 -5.20
CA LEU A 276 -6.51 2.27 -4.62
C LEU A 276 -5.54 3.43 -4.36
N PHE A 277 -5.39 4.34 -5.32
CA PHE A 277 -4.58 5.54 -5.15
C PHE A 277 -5.10 6.43 -4.01
N MET A 278 -6.42 6.68 -3.95
CA MET A 278 -7.03 7.51 -2.90
C MET A 278 -6.88 6.91 -1.50
N VAL A 279 -7.03 5.59 -1.37
CA VAL A 279 -6.81 4.85 -0.11
C VAL A 279 -5.36 4.95 0.32
N ASN A 280 -4.42 4.74 -0.60
CA ASN A 280 -2.99 4.84 -0.30
C ASN A 280 -2.59 6.26 0.11
N MET A 281 -3.07 7.28 -0.60
CA MET A 281 -2.86 8.67 -0.21
C MET A 281 -3.44 8.95 1.18
N SER A 282 -4.64 8.48 1.48
CA SER A 282 -5.23 8.62 2.82
C SER A 282 -4.39 7.94 3.91
N CYS A 283 -3.81 6.77 3.64
CA CYS A 283 -2.89 6.10 4.57
C CYS A 283 -1.61 6.92 4.81
N VAL A 284 -1.06 7.55 3.76
CA VAL A 284 0.12 8.42 3.90
C VAL A 284 -0.23 9.68 4.70
N MET A 285 -1.45 10.22 4.57
CA MET A 285 -1.88 11.35 5.41
C MET A 285 -1.81 11.01 6.91
N GLU A 286 -2.19 9.79 7.27
CA GLU A 286 -2.24 9.34 8.67
C GLU A 286 -0.86 9.39 9.36
N LEU A 287 0.23 9.22 8.61
CA LEU A 287 1.61 9.41 9.12
C LEU A 287 1.82 10.79 9.76
N PHE A 288 1.16 11.82 9.22
CA PHE A 288 1.25 13.20 9.73
C PHE A 288 0.26 13.46 10.87
N LEU A 289 -0.90 12.81 10.89
CA LEU A 289 -1.95 13.04 11.89
C LEU A 289 -1.65 12.38 13.24
N MET A 290 -1.01 11.20 13.24
CA MET A 290 -0.79 10.43 14.46
C MET A 290 0.19 11.08 15.45
N ASN A 291 -0.14 11.01 16.74
CA ASN A 291 0.75 11.36 17.84
C ASN A 291 1.64 10.16 18.20
N GLY A 292 2.95 10.41 18.38
CA GLY A 292 3.92 9.37 18.75
C GLY A 292 5.20 9.45 17.92
N GLY A 293 6.09 8.48 18.14
CA GLY A 293 7.37 8.40 17.45
C GLY A 293 7.32 7.93 16.00
N ILE A 294 8.36 8.14 15.16
CA ILE A 294 8.39 7.51 13.82
C ILE A 294 8.30 6.00 13.87
N LEU A 295 8.90 5.28 14.83
CA LEU A 295 8.79 3.82 14.76
C LEU A 295 7.33 3.39 14.96
N LYS A 296 6.66 3.95 15.96
CA LYS A 296 5.22 3.73 16.16
C LYS A 296 4.40 4.13 14.93
N ARG A 297 4.69 5.30 14.34
CA ARG A 297 4.00 5.79 13.12
C ARG A 297 4.24 4.92 11.90
N THR A 298 5.47 4.47 11.68
CA THR A 298 5.85 3.65 10.52
C THR A 298 5.28 2.24 10.63
N ILE A 299 5.35 1.61 11.80
CA ILE A 299 4.71 0.30 12.05
C ILE A 299 3.20 0.41 11.84
N HIS A 300 2.57 1.43 12.42
CA HIS A 300 1.13 1.63 12.25
C HIS A 300 0.77 1.90 10.78
N PHE A 301 1.54 2.73 10.08
CA PHE A 301 1.34 2.99 8.65
C PHE A 301 1.45 1.72 7.80
N VAL A 302 2.46 0.89 8.03
CA VAL A 302 2.60 -0.38 7.31
C VAL A 302 1.41 -1.30 7.59
N TRP A 303 0.96 -1.36 8.85
CA TRP A 303 -0.22 -2.13 9.23
C TRP A 303 -1.49 -1.59 8.54
N LEU A 304 -1.70 -0.27 8.56
CA LEU A 304 -2.85 0.41 7.98
C LEU A 304 -2.89 0.26 6.45
N LEU A 305 -1.74 0.44 5.80
CA LEU A 305 -1.56 0.26 4.35
C LEU A 305 -1.88 -1.19 3.96
N THR A 306 -1.39 -2.17 4.72
CA THR A 306 -1.68 -3.58 4.48
C THR A 306 -3.16 -3.88 4.71
N PHE A 307 -3.73 -3.42 5.81
CA PHE A 307 -5.12 -3.66 6.17
C PHE A 307 -6.10 -3.09 5.14
N TYR A 308 -5.95 -1.82 4.74
CA TYR A 308 -6.88 -1.22 3.79
C TYR A 308 -6.70 -1.73 2.37
N ASN A 309 -5.47 -1.98 1.91
CA ASN A 309 -5.26 -2.55 0.56
C ASN A 309 -5.77 -3.99 0.47
N THR A 310 -5.53 -4.81 1.49
CA THR A 310 -6.10 -6.17 1.53
C THR A 310 -7.62 -6.14 1.62
N SER A 311 -8.20 -5.26 2.45
CA SER A 311 -9.65 -5.07 2.54
C SER A 311 -10.26 -4.60 1.22
N LEU A 312 -9.61 -3.67 0.51
CA LEU A 312 -10.06 -3.17 -0.79
C LEU A 312 -10.11 -4.28 -1.84
N ILE A 313 -9.05 -5.09 -1.93
CA ILE A 313 -8.98 -6.22 -2.87
C ILE A 313 -10.04 -7.28 -2.53
N MET A 314 -10.18 -7.62 -1.24
CA MET A 314 -11.18 -8.59 -0.77
C MET A 314 -12.62 -8.12 -1.02
N LEU A 315 -12.89 -6.82 -0.91
CA LEU A 315 -14.22 -6.24 -1.15
C LEU A 315 -14.52 -6.05 -2.65
N CYS A 316 -13.50 -5.86 -3.49
CA CYS A 316 -13.69 -5.55 -4.90
C CYS A 316 -14.42 -6.67 -5.66
N LEU A 317 -14.05 -7.94 -5.45
CA LEU A 317 -14.67 -9.07 -6.16
C LEU A 317 -16.17 -9.24 -5.83
N PRO A 318 -16.59 -9.24 -4.55
CA PRO A 318 -18.02 -9.20 -4.20
C PRO A 318 -18.78 -8.02 -4.80
N VAL A 319 -18.19 -6.82 -4.80
CA VAL A 319 -18.82 -5.63 -5.38
C VAL A 319 -19.05 -5.78 -6.88
N LEU A 320 -18.08 -6.37 -7.61
CA LEU A 320 -18.26 -6.67 -9.03
C LEU A 320 -19.33 -7.73 -9.29
N ALA A 321 -19.42 -8.75 -8.42
CA ALA A 321 -20.49 -9.74 -8.49
C ALA A 321 -21.87 -9.11 -8.25
N LEU A 322 -21.97 -8.15 -7.31
CA LEU A 322 -23.21 -7.39 -7.09
C LEU A 322 -23.61 -6.61 -8.35
N PHE A 323 -22.67 -5.94 -9.03
CA PHE A 323 -22.98 -5.18 -10.25
C PHE A 323 -23.42 -6.05 -11.44
N GLN A 324 -23.22 -7.37 -11.40
CA GLN A 324 -23.76 -8.28 -12.41
C GLN A 324 -25.25 -8.59 -12.22
N LEU A 325 -25.83 -8.25 -11.06
CA LEU A 325 -27.24 -8.50 -10.79
C LEU A 325 -28.12 -7.55 -11.63
N PRO A 326 -29.12 -8.08 -12.37
CA PRO A 326 -29.93 -7.27 -13.29
C PRO A 326 -30.74 -6.17 -12.58
N PHE A 327 -31.05 -6.34 -11.30
CA PHE A 327 -31.73 -5.34 -10.46
C PHE A 327 -30.90 -4.05 -10.27
N LEU A 328 -29.57 -4.13 -10.29
CA LEU A 328 -28.70 -2.96 -10.06
C LEU A 328 -28.39 -2.18 -11.35
N ASN A 329 -28.79 -2.67 -12.53
CA ASN A 329 -28.58 -1.98 -13.81
C ASN A 329 -29.19 -0.56 -13.87
N PRO A 330 -30.41 -0.30 -13.36
CA PRO A 330 -30.97 1.06 -13.32
C PRO A 330 -30.19 2.00 -12.38
N VAL A 331 -29.67 1.47 -11.27
CA VAL A 331 -28.81 2.23 -10.34
C VAL A 331 -27.50 2.58 -11.03
N LEU A 332 -26.86 1.61 -11.68
CA LEU A 332 -25.62 1.81 -12.41
C LEU A 332 -25.77 2.83 -13.55
N SER A 333 -26.84 2.75 -14.34
CA SER A 333 -27.09 3.72 -15.41
C SER A 333 -27.35 5.13 -14.88
N PHE A 334 -28.04 5.25 -13.75
CA PHE A 334 -28.22 6.53 -13.05
C PHE A 334 -26.90 7.08 -12.50
N THR A 335 -26.09 6.25 -11.83
CA THR A 335 -24.77 6.64 -11.32
C THR A 335 -23.84 7.08 -12.45
N LEU A 336 -23.83 6.37 -13.58
CA LEU A 336 -23.06 6.75 -14.77
C LEU A 336 -23.54 8.08 -15.35
N LYS A 337 -24.85 8.32 -15.41
CA LYS A 337 -25.42 9.61 -15.82
C LYS A 337 -24.99 10.75 -14.89
N CYS A 338 -25.04 10.56 -13.57
CA CYS A 338 -24.54 11.53 -12.60
C CYS A 338 -23.05 11.77 -12.77
N CYS A 339 -22.25 10.72 -12.94
CA CYS A 339 -20.80 10.81 -13.17
C CYS A 339 -20.49 11.63 -14.43
N ARG A 340 -21.16 11.36 -15.56
CA ARG A 340 -20.99 12.13 -16.81
C ARG A 340 -21.31 13.61 -16.62
N TYR A 341 -22.39 13.93 -15.90
CA TYR A 341 -22.74 15.31 -15.61
C TYR A 341 -21.69 16.00 -14.71
N MET A 342 -21.23 15.32 -13.66
CA MET A 342 -20.16 15.85 -12.79
C MET A 342 -18.84 16.06 -13.55
N MET A 343 -18.46 15.13 -14.43
CA MET A 343 -17.21 15.22 -15.19
C MET A 343 -17.23 16.26 -16.32
N MET A 344 -18.43 16.78 -16.64
CA MET A 344 -18.64 17.95 -17.51
C MET A 344 -18.68 19.28 -16.73
N SER A 345 -18.46 19.28 -15.42
CA SER A 345 -18.37 20.54 -14.66
C SER A 345 -17.02 21.25 -14.90
N ASP A 346 -17.00 22.57 -14.66
CA ASP A 346 -15.76 23.36 -14.68
C ASP A 346 -14.77 22.91 -13.59
N ALA A 347 -15.29 22.47 -12.44
CA ALA A 347 -14.47 21.91 -11.36
C ALA A 347 -13.74 20.64 -11.79
N ALA A 348 -14.42 19.74 -12.52
CA ALA A 348 -13.80 18.54 -13.07
C ALA A 348 -12.76 18.86 -14.14
N ALA A 349 -12.99 19.88 -14.97
CA ALA A 349 -12.01 20.33 -15.96
C ALA A 349 -10.72 20.85 -15.29
N LEU A 350 -10.84 21.65 -14.23
CA LEU A 350 -9.69 22.11 -13.44
C LEU A 350 -8.99 20.95 -12.74
N LEU A 351 -9.73 20.01 -12.16
CA LEU A 351 -9.16 18.82 -11.51
C LEU A 351 -8.33 17.98 -12.50
N ARG A 352 -8.81 17.78 -13.73
CA ARG A 352 -8.05 17.10 -14.79
C ARG A 352 -6.78 17.85 -15.15
N ASP A 353 -6.83 19.18 -15.22
CA ASP A 353 -5.65 19.98 -15.52
C ASP A 353 -4.60 19.91 -14.40
N TYR A 354 -5.04 20.00 -13.13
CA TYR A 354 -4.14 19.83 -11.99
C TYR A 354 -3.53 18.43 -11.91
N THR A 355 -4.31 17.39 -12.20
CA THR A 355 -3.79 16.02 -12.22
C THR A 355 -2.78 15.81 -13.34
N MET A 356 -3.01 16.34 -14.54
CA MET A 356 -2.03 16.29 -15.64
C MET A 356 -0.73 17.03 -15.31
N ARG A 357 -0.82 18.24 -14.76
CA ARG A 357 0.37 18.98 -14.31
C ARG A 357 1.12 18.27 -13.17
N GLY A 358 0.38 17.63 -12.26
CA GLY A 358 0.95 16.80 -11.20
C GLY A 358 1.67 15.55 -11.72
N LEU A 359 1.15 14.93 -12.78
CA LEU A 359 1.79 13.78 -13.45
C LEU A 359 3.09 14.18 -14.17
N GLN A 360 3.13 15.37 -14.78
CA GLN A 360 4.34 15.91 -15.41
C GLN A 360 5.42 16.23 -14.35
N HIS A 361 5.02 16.86 -13.24
CA HIS A 361 5.95 17.24 -12.16
C HIS A 361 5.70 16.42 -10.88
N LYS A 362 6.01 15.13 -10.94
CA LYS A 362 5.82 14.17 -9.83
C LYS A 362 6.42 14.69 -8.51
N GLY A 363 7.64 15.23 -8.56
CA GLY A 363 8.33 15.74 -7.37
C GLY A 363 7.63 16.92 -6.69
N LEU A 364 7.07 17.85 -7.47
CA LEU A 364 6.33 19.00 -6.94
C LEU A 364 5.00 18.55 -6.32
N ALA A 365 4.33 17.56 -6.93
CA ALA A 365 3.10 17.00 -6.39
C ALA A 365 3.34 16.29 -5.04
N PHE A 366 4.33 15.40 -4.96
CA PHE A 366 4.66 14.71 -3.70
C PHE A 366 5.20 15.68 -2.63
N GLY A 367 6.04 16.64 -3.01
CA GLY A 367 6.55 17.66 -2.10
C GLY A 367 5.43 18.56 -1.55
N GLY A 368 4.54 19.03 -2.42
CA GLY A 368 3.37 19.82 -2.02
C GLY A 368 2.43 19.05 -1.09
N TYR A 369 2.23 17.75 -1.35
CA TYR A 369 1.44 16.88 -0.48
C TYR A 369 2.07 16.69 0.91
N ALA A 370 3.39 16.50 0.99
CA ALA A 370 4.10 16.41 2.27
C ALA A 370 4.03 17.72 3.06
N VAL A 371 4.20 18.87 2.39
CA VAL A 371 4.04 20.20 3.01
C VAL A 371 2.61 20.38 3.53
N TYR A 372 1.60 19.95 2.76
CA TYR A 372 0.21 19.98 3.20
C TYR A 372 -0.02 19.13 4.45
N GLY A 373 0.54 17.92 4.52
CA GLY A 373 0.49 17.08 5.72
C GLY A 373 1.13 17.75 6.95
N ILE A 374 2.29 18.39 6.77
CA ILE A 374 2.96 19.15 7.83
C ILE A 374 2.11 20.35 8.29
N LEU A 375 1.50 21.08 7.35
CA LEU A 375 0.63 22.21 7.67
C LEU A 375 -0.60 21.77 8.48
N ILE A 376 -1.27 20.68 8.09
CA ILE A 376 -2.38 20.12 8.86
C ILE A 376 -1.93 19.77 10.27
N ARG A 377 -0.76 19.15 10.42
CA ARG A 377 -0.20 18.81 11.73
C ARG A 377 0.05 20.06 12.59
N LEU A 378 0.61 21.11 12.00
CA LEU A 378 0.81 22.39 12.71
C LEU A 378 -0.52 23.01 13.14
N ILE A 379 -1.53 23.00 12.25
CA ILE A 379 -2.87 23.51 12.55
C ILE A 379 -3.52 22.70 13.68
N GLN A 380 -3.44 21.37 13.65
CA GLN A 380 -3.96 20.51 14.71
C GLN A 380 -3.29 20.79 16.06
N ASN A 381 -1.98 20.95 16.09
CA ASN A 381 -1.26 21.29 17.31
C ASN A 381 -1.68 22.67 17.86
N ARG A 382 -1.88 23.66 16.97
CA ARG A 382 -2.34 25.00 17.36
C ARG A 382 -3.79 25.00 17.87
N LEU A 383 -4.67 24.22 17.25
CA LEU A 383 -6.05 24.02 17.70
C LEU A 383 -6.10 23.32 19.06
N LYS A 384 -5.32 22.24 19.26
CA LYS A 384 -5.22 21.54 20.55
C LYS A 384 -4.76 22.48 21.67
N TYR A 385 -3.74 23.29 21.40
CA TYR A 385 -3.26 24.31 22.35
C TYR A 385 -4.35 25.35 22.68
N HIS A 386 -5.09 25.82 21.67
CA HIS A 386 -6.14 26.83 21.87
C HIS A 386 -7.37 26.30 22.63
N PHE A 387 -7.69 25.02 22.49
CA PHE A 387 -8.81 24.38 23.21
C PHE A 387 -8.42 23.80 24.58
N GLY A 388 -7.14 23.92 24.98
CA GLY A 388 -6.70 23.48 26.31
C GLY A 388 -6.90 21.98 26.58
N VAL A 389 -6.92 21.15 25.53
CA VAL A 389 -6.99 19.70 25.70
C VAL A 389 -5.58 19.22 26.05
N GLU A 390 -5.31 19.16 27.36
CA GLU A 390 -4.11 18.54 27.92
C GLU A 390 -4.17 17.02 27.69
N ASP A 391 -3.62 16.57 26.56
CA ASP A 391 -3.12 15.20 26.47
C ASP A 391 -1.86 15.13 27.36
N GLU A 392 -1.80 14.23 28.34
CA GLU A 392 -0.62 13.96 29.21
C GLU A 392 0.68 13.67 28.41
N ASP A 393 0.57 13.47 27.09
CA ASP A 393 1.68 13.18 26.18
C ASP A 393 2.38 14.43 25.56
N ASN A 394 1.93 15.65 25.88
CA ASN A 394 2.36 16.87 25.17
C ASN A 394 3.36 17.78 25.91
N SER A 395 4.32 17.23 26.64
CA SER A 395 5.55 17.97 26.93
C SER A 395 6.44 17.96 25.68
N MET A 396 6.55 19.10 25.00
CA MET A 396 7.59 19.50 24.03
C MET A 396 8.73 18.46 23.83
N ARG A 397 8.59 17.54 22.87
CA ARG A 397 9.50 16.39 22.73
C ARG A 397 10.73 16.70 21.87
N SER A 398 11.88 16.70 22.52
CA SER A 398 13.19 16.59 21.86
C SER A 398 13.28 15.25 21.12
N ALA A 399 14.01 15.18 20.00
CA ALA A 399 14.23 13.94 19.24
C ALA A 399 14.67 12.76 20.14
N ARG A 400 15.40 13.07 21.22
CA ARG A 400 15.83 12.14 22.26
C ARG A 400 14.67 11.39 22.93
N GLU A 401 13.60 12.08 23.30
CA GLU A 401 12.44 11.49 23.98
C GLU A 401 11.55 10.67 23.05
N TRP A 402 11.63 10.94 21.75
CA TRP A 402 11.04 10.10 20.73
C TRP A 402 11.84 8.77 20.62
N PHE A 403 13.16 8.83 20.47
CA PHE A 403 13.99 7.62 20.37
C PHE A 403 13.90 6.71 21.60
N THR A 404 13.84 7.28 22.81
CA THR A 404 13.66 6.48 24.04
C THR A 404 12.33 5.73 24.06
N GLN A 405 11.25 6.38 23.63
CA GLN A 405 9.94 5.71 23.53
C GLN A 405 9.94 4.59 22.49
N ASP A 406 10.59 4.81 21.34
CA ASP A 406 10.72 3.79 20.29
C ASP A 406 11.56 2.58 20.74
N LEU A 407 12.65 2.81 21.48
CA LEU A 407 13.46 1.76 22.09
C LEU A 407 12.63 0.96 23.12
N HIS A 408 11.80 1.63 23.91
CA HIS A 408 10.87 0.97 24.83
C HIS A 408 9.84 0.11 24.08
N TYR A 409 9.23 0.61 23.00
CA TYR A 409 8.32 -0.19 22.16
C TYR A 409 9.02 -1.43 21.56
N LEU A 410 10.25 -1.30 21.07
CA LEU A 410 11.04 -2.44 20.60
C LEU A 410 11.34 -3.43 21.72
N SER A 411 11.71 -2.94 22.91
CA SER A 411 11.96 -3.80 24.05
C SER A 411 10.71 -4.60 24.46
N ASN A 412 9.53 -4.00 24.41
CA ASN A 412 8.26 -4.67 24.72
C ASN A 412 7.83 -5.68 23.64
N VAL A 413 8.13 -5.41 22.37
CA VAL A 413 7.95 -6.40 21.30
C VAL A 413 8.86 -7.61 21.53
N VAL A 414 10.08 -7.39 22.00
CA VAL A 414 11.01 -8.48 22.38
C VAL A 414 10.55 -9.19 23.67
N GLU A 415 9.84 -8.52 24.58
CA GLU A 415 9.22 -9.14 25.76
C GLU A 415 8.02 -10.05 25.45
N SER A 416 7.44 -9.95 24.25
CA SER A 416 6.33 -10.82 23.82
C SER A 416 6.75 -12.29 23.61
N PHE A 417 8.05 -12.58 23.64
CA PHE A 417 8.58 -13.94 23.73
C PHE A 417 8.50 -14.45 25.18
N PRO A 418 7.72 -15.53 25.45
CA PRO A 418 7.43 -16.00 26.82
C PRO A 418 8.68 -16.35 27.67
N SER A 419 9.83 -16.57 27.02
CA SER A 419 11.09 -16.98 27.63
C SER A 419 11.86 -15.85 28.32
N LEU A 420 11.48 -14.57 28.15
CA LEU A 420 12.23 -13.39 28.60
C LEU A 420 11.58 -12.62 29.78
N ARG A 421 10.53 -13.17 30.38
CA ARG A 421 9.79 -12.51 31.48
C ARG A 421 10.52 -12.67 32.82
N GLN A 422 11.28 -11.65 33.24
CA GLN A 422 11.73 -11.44 34.63
C GLN A 422 11.30 -10.04 35.13
N PRO A 423 11.15 -9.82 36.45
CA PRO A 423 10.27 -8.79 36.99
C PRO A 423 10.81 -7.36 36.83
N GLN A 424 9.87 -6.42 36.81
CA GLN A 424 10.10 -4.98 36.60
C GLN A 424 10.98 -4.36 37.70
N VAL A 425 11.84 -3.42 37.29
CA VAL A 425 12.64 -2.55 38.16
C VAL A 425 12.15 -1.11 37.95
N ASP A 426 11.94 -0.38 39.04
CA ASP A 426 11.46 1.02 39.04
C ASP A 426 12.47 1.98 38.42
N TYR A 427 11.98 2.92 37.59
CA TYR A 427 12.81 3.85 36.81
C TYR A 427 12.77 5.28 37.36
N SER A 428 13.93 5.94 37.41
CA SER A 428 14.05 7.40 37.50
C SER A 428 15.13 7.96 36.55
N ALA A 429 14.76 9.06 35.86
CA ALA A 429 15.54 10.13 35.22
C ALA A 429 16.74 9.90 34.24
N SER A 430 17.24 8.69 33.96
CA SER A 430 18.38 8.47 33.00
C SER A 430 18.03 7.69 31.71
N GLY A 431 16.81 7.85 31.21
CA GLY A 431 16.14 6.92 30.28
C GLY A 431 16.66 6.68 28.84
N LEU A 432 17.81 7.20 28.40
CA LEU A 432 18.40 6.83 27.08
C LEU A 432 19.55 5.84 27.21
N GLU A 433 20.45 6.09 28.15
CA GLU A 433 21.61 5.22 28.40
C GLU A 433 21.12 3.88 28.94
N ASP A 434 20.19 3.94 29.90
CA ASP A 434 19.56 2.76 30.50
C ASP A 434 18.79 1.92 29.48
N GLY A 435 18.09 2.54 28.52
CA GLY A 435 17.32 1.83 27.50
C GLY A 435 18.21 1.07 26.50
N ILE A 436 19.36 1.65 26.15
CA ILE A 436 20.36 1.02 25.28
C ILE A 436 21.11 -0.07 26.04
N GLU A 437 21.50 0.18 27.29
CA GLU A 437 22.16 -0.80 28.15
C GLU A 437 21.25 -2.01 28.42
N LEU A 438 19.95 -1.80 28.60
CA LEU A 438 18.95 -2.87 28.77
C LEU A 438 18.82 -3.73 27.51
N LEU A 439 18.78 -3.11 26.33
CA LEU A 439 18.75 -3.82 25.04
C LEU A 439 20.05 -4.61 24.80
N ILE A 440 21.21 -4.01 25.09
CA ILE A 440 22.52 -4.68 24.99
C ILE A 440 22.58 -5.86 25.96
N ARG A 441 22.17 -5.70 27.22
CA ARG A 441 22.18 -6.75 28.24
C ARG A 441 21.22 -7.90 27.92
N ARG A 442 20.07 -7.60 27.29
CA ARG A 442 19.08 -8.59 26.83
C ARG A 442 19.52 -9.33 25.55
N LEU A 443 20.34 -8.71 24.69
CA LEU A 443 20.89 -9.34 23.48
C LEU A 443 22.22 -10.07 23.73
N ALA A 444 22.98 -9.66 24.75
CA ALA A 444 24.32 -10.19 25.05
C ALA A 444 24.30 -11.54 25.80
N VAL A 445 23.16 -11.96 26.36
CA VAL A 445 23.05 -13.23 27.09
C VAL A 445 21.90 -14.07 26.52
N PRO A 446 22.18 -15.12 25.72
CA PRO A 446 21.14 -16.07 25.36
C PRO A 446 20.88 -16.99 26.57
N GLU A 447 20.13 -16.52 27.57
CA GLU A 447 19.57 -17.38 28.65
C GLU A 447 18.37 -18.22 28.14
N LEU A 448 18.51 -18.75 26.92
CA LEU A 448 17.59 -19.73 26.38
C LEU A 448 17.94 -21.08 27.05
N TRP A 449 17.00 -21.58 27.85
CA TRP A 449 16.94 -22.91 28.46
C TRP A 449 17.72 -23.08 29.78
N LEU A 450 17.03 -23.59 30.81
CA LEU A 450 17.53 -24.21 32.05
C LEU A 450 17.36 -23.46 33.39
N ARG A 451 16.22 -22.79 33.63
CA ARG A 451 15.68 -22.72 35.01
C ARG A 451 14.26 -23.29 35.08
N PRO A 452 14.04 -24.44 35.74
CA PRO A 452 12.69 -24.91 35.99
C PRO A 452 11.98 -23.94 36.94
N LEU A 453 10.77 -23.50 36.58
CA LEU A 453 9.86 -22.80 37.48
C LEU A 453 9.43 -23.77 38.58
N ILE A 454 10.01 -23.65 39.77
CA ILE A 454 9.65 -24.46 40.94
C ILE A 454 8.42 -23.80 41.59
N PRO A 455 7.24 -24.44 41.59
CA PRO A 455 6.03 -23.88 42.21
C PRO A 455 6.27 -23.67 43.72
N THR A 456 5.93 -22.52 44.28
CA THR A 456 6.13 -22.19 45.71
C THR A 456 5.24 -22.99 46.66
N ASP A 457 4.29 -23.77 46.14
CA ASP A 457 3.33 -24.58 46.91
C ASP A 457 3.98 -25.65 47.80
N TYR A 458 5.23 -26.06 47.53
CA TYR A 458 5.92 -27.06 48.36
C TYR A 458 6.18 -26.57 49.80
N ILE A 459 6.26 -25.25 50.01
CA ILE A 459 6.55 -24.66 51.33
C ILE A 459 5.44 -25.00 52.34
N ASN A 460 4.19 -25.10 51.87
CA ASN A 460 3.05 -25.45 52.70
C ASN A 460 3.03 -26.94 53.10
N LYS A 461 3.81 -27.78 52.44
CA LYS A 461 3.91 -29.23 52.72
C LYS A 461 5.04 -29.57 53.71
N LEU A 462 5.81 -28.57 54.16
CA LEU A 462 6.93 -28.78 55.08
C LEU A 462 6.43 -28.96 56.52
N PRO A 463 7.09 -29.84 57.30
CA PRO A 463 6.68 -30.12 58.68
C PRO A 463 6.88 -28.90 59.59
N VAL A 464 5.85 -28.58 60.36
CA VAL A 464 5.85 -27.51 61.36
C VAL A 464 5.48 -28.08 62.72
N TRP A 465 6.24 -27.77 63.76
CA TRP A 465 5.97 -28.20 65.13
C TRP A 465 6.28 -27.08 66.14
N LYS A 466 5.77 -27.21 67.37
CA LYS A 466 6.07 -26.29 68.46
C LYS A 466 7.30 -26.77 69.22
N PHE A 467 8.23 -25.85 69.49
CA PHE A 467 9.41 -26.15 70.30
C PHE A 467 9.04 -26.26 71.78
N CYS A 468 9.41 -27.36 72.44
CA CYS A 468 9.27 -27.55 73.88
C CYS A 468 10.66 -27.78 74.49
N CYS A 469 11.07 -26.90 75.40
CA CYS A 469 12.37 -27.01 76.06
C CYS A 469 12.28 -28.06 77.18
N SER A 470 12.99 -29.18 77.05
CA SER A 470 13.06 -30.25 78.07
C SER A 470 14.21 -30.04 79.05
N HIS A 471 14.38 -28.83 79.61
CA HIS A 471 15.34 -28.61 80.70
C HIS A 471 14.86 -27.52 81.67
N SER A 472 14.10 -27.95 82.68
CA SER A 472 14.44 -27.59 84.07
C SER A 472 13.96 -28.69 85.02
N LYS A 473 14.90 -29.51 85.51
CA LYS A 473 14.72 -30.24 86.76
C LYS A 473 14.83 -29.24 87.91
N GLN A 474 13.85 -28.36 88.09
CA GLN A 474 13.72 -27.56 89.30
C GLN A 474 12.33 -26.93 89.42
N CYS A 475 11.33 -27.74 89.78
CA CYS A 475 10.11 -27.22 90.39
C CYS A 475 9.38 -28.33 91.16
N CYS A 476 9.61 -28.39 92.48
CA CYS A 476 8.74 -29.07 93.44
C CYS A 476 8.86 -28.36 94.80
N SER A 477 8.20 -27.20 94.94
CA SER A 477 7.48 -26.86 96.17
C SER A 477 6.59 -25.62 95.97
N SER A 478 5.42 -25.80 95.36
CA SER A 478 4.21 -25.05 95.73
C SER A 478 3.01 -25.63 94.98
N ARG A 479 2.02 -26.07 95.76
CA ARG A 479 0.72 -26.58 95.32
C ARG A 479 0.02 -25.56 94.44
N GLN A 480 -0.33 -25.93 93.20
CA GLN A 480 -1.70 -25.94 92.65
C GLN A 480 -1.69 -25.97 91.11
N MET A 481 -2.51 -26.91 90.59
CA MET A 481 -3.08 -27.00 89.25
C MET A 481 -2.23 -27.57 88.10
N THR A 482 -2.92 -28.46 87.38
CA THR A 482 -2.51 -29.48 86.44
C THR A 482 -2.27 -28.95 85.04
N HIS A 483 -1.04 -29.07 84.54
CA HIS A 483 -0.78 -29.18 83.10
C HIS A 483 0.09 -30.40 82.84
N THR A 484 -0.54 -31.47 82.36
CA THR A 484 0.12 -32.65 81.82
C THR A 484 0.75 -32.27 80.47
N CYS A 485 2.05 -31.99 80.47
CA CYS A 485 2.83 -31.87 79.25
C CYS A 485 3.15 -33.30 78.77
N HIS A 486 2.30 -33.85 77.89
CA HIS A 486 2.62 -35.06 77.16
C HIS A 486 3.81 -34.81 76.22
N ASP A 487 4.82 -35.66 76.38
CA ASP A 487 5.83 -36.14 75.45
C ASP A 487 6.38 -35.19 74.36
N SER A 488 7.69 -34.97 74.47
CA SER A 488 8.59 -34.41 73.47
C SER A 488 8.47 -35.19 72.15
N LEU A 489 7.70 -34.67 71.18
CA LEU A 489 7.83 -35.13 69.80
C LEU A 489 9.09 -34.50 69.18
N GLU A 490 10.24 -35.14 69.41
CA GLU A 490 11.36 -35.03 68.46
C GLU A 490 10.87 -35.61 67.12
N LEU A 491 10.69 -34.75 66.12
CA LEU A 491 10.23 -35.20 64.80
C LEU A 491 11.33 -36.04 64.15
N ALA A 492 11.05 -37.32 63.89
CA ALA A 492 12.00 -38.25 63.29
C ALA A 492 12.58 -37.68 61.97
N GLY A 493 13.91 -37.54 61.88
CA GLY A 493 14.62 -37.05 60.70
C GLY A 493 15.06 -35.58 60.72
N MET A 494 14.84 -34.85 61.83
CA MET A 494 15.33 -33.48 62.03
C MET A 494 16.57 -33.44 62.94
N PHE A 495 17.52 -32.55 62.65
CA PHE A 495 18.67 -32.28 63.51
C PHE A 495 18.25 -31.47 64.73
N VAL A 496 18.79 -31.82 65.90
CA VAL A 496 18.59 -31.06 67.14
C VAL A 496 19.36 -29.74 67.04
N ALA A 497 18.65 -28.64 66.87
CA ALA A 497 19.19 -27.28 66.94
C ALA A 497 18.56 -26.52 68.11
N ARG A 498 19.35 -25.64 68.76
CA ARG A 498 18.90 -24.79 69.87
C ARG A 498 18.69 -23.32 69.47
N GLU A 499 19.16 -22.94 68.29
CA GLU A 499 19.12 -21.59 67.75
C GLU A 499 18.72 -21.59 66.27
N CYS A 500 18.09 -20.51 65.82
CA CYS A 500 17.73 -20.31 64.43
C CYS A 500 18.90 -19.69 63.66
N ALA A 501 19.48 -20.38 62.67
CA ALA A 501 20.62 -19.84 61.91
C ALA A 501 20.28 -18.68 60.95
N ILE A 502 19.02 -18.22 60.89
CA ILE A 502 18.61 -17.05 60.09
C ILE A 502 18.62 -15.79 60.95
N CYS A 503 17.97 -15.82 62.13
CA CYS A 503 17.91 -14.67 63.05
C CYS A 503 18.95 -14.73 64.18
N LEU A 504 19.67 -15.85 64.32
CA LEU A 504 20.66 -16.12 65.37
C LEU A 504 20.08 -16.08 66.80
N GLU A 505 18.75 -16.26 66.95
CA GLU A 505 18.07 -16.31 68.25
C GLU A 505 17.82 -17.74 68.72
N GLU A 506 17.91 -17.97 70.04
CA GLU A 506 17.57 -19.25 70.68
C GLU A 506 16.06 -19.57 70.59
N PHE A 507 15.73 -20.85 70.41
CA PHE A 507 14.34 -21.30 70.37
C PHE A 507 13.68 -21.21 71.75
N ARG A 508 12.58 -20.45 71.84
CA ARG A 508 11.79 -20.33 73.07
C ARG A 508 10.65 -21.35 73.10
N GLN A 509 10.22 -21.70 74.31
CA GLN A 509 9.09 -22.61 74.49
C GLN A 509 7.83 -22.05 73.81
N GLY A 510 7.20 -22.85 72.96
CA GLY A 510 6.00 -22.49 72.21
C GLY A 510 6.25 -21.88 70.82
N CYS A 511 7.50 -21.59 70.44
CA CYS A 511 7.83 -21.11 69.09
C CYS A 511 7.54 -22.17 68.01
N LEU A 512 7.05 -21.74 66.85
CA LEU A 512 6.80 -22.61 65.70
C LEU A 512 8.07 -22.76 64.87
N LEU A 513 8.54 -24.01 64.76
CA LEU A 513 9.68 -24.39 63.94
C LEU A 513 9.21 -25.04 62.65
N LEU A 514 9.91 -24.76 61.56
CA LEU A 514 9.72 -25.39 60.25
C LEU A 514 10.99 -26.13 59.87
N GLY A 515 10.84 -27.41 59.56
CA GLY A 515 11.92 -28.30 59.14
C GLY A 515 12.03 -28.40 57.62
N LEU A 516 13.25 -28.34 57.10
CA LEU A 516 13.54 -28.60 55.70
C LEU A 516 13.85 -30.09 55.48
N PRO A 517 13.65 -30.63 54.26
CA PRO A 517 13.94 -32.04 53.94
C PRO A 517 15.43 -32.43 54.02
N CYS A 518 16.31 -31.48 54.32
CA CYS A 518 17.72 -31.72 54.62
C CYS A 518 17.99 -31.98 56.11
N GLY A 519 16.97 -31.86 56.98
CA GLY A 519 17.04 -32.07 58.43
C GLY A 519 17.22 -30.79 59.26
N HIS A 520 17.51 -29.64 58.65
CA HIS A 520 17.67 -28.38 59.41
C HIS A 520 16.32 -27.72 59.73
N CYS A 521 16.21 -27.12 60.92
CA CYS A 521 15.02 -26.43 61.40
C CYS A 521 15.28 -24.95 61.68
N TYR A 522 14.26 -24.12 61.44
CA TYR A 522 14.29 -22.66 61.62
C TYR A 522 12.96 -22.18 62.18
N HIS A 523 12.90 -20.94 62.67
CA HIS A 523 11.60 -20.29 62.91
C HIS A 523 10.77 -20.26 61.62
N GLN A 524 9.48 -20.60 61.72
CA GLN A 524 8.58 -20.69 60.57
C GLN A 524 8.55 -19.40 59.73
N GLN A 525 8.59 -18.23 60.38
CA GLN A 525 8.58 -16.94 59.70
C GLN A 525 9.91 -16.69 58.97
N CYS A 526 11.04 -16.85 59.66
CA CYS A 526 12.37 -16.59 59.10
C CYS A 526 12.66 -17.41 57.83
N ILE A 527 12.29 -18.69 57.82
CA ILE A 527 12.54 -19.54 56.64
C ILE A 527 11.55 -19.29 55.50
N LYS A 528 10.31 -18.88 55.81
CA LYS A 528 9.36 -18.46 54.77
C LYS A 528 9.84 -17.19 54.08
N GLU A 529 10.32 -16.20 54.83
CA GLU A 529 10.92 -14.99 54.27
C GLU A 529 12.15 -15.35 53.43
N TRP A 530 13.03 -16.21 53.93
CA TRP A 530 14.21 -16.66 53.17
C TRP A 530 13.90 -17.35 51.84
N LEU A 531 12.82 -18.15 51.79
CA LEU A 531 12.42 -18.88 50.58
C LEU A 531 11.53 -18.05 49.64
N CYS A 532 10.86 -17.01 50.13
CA CYS A 532 9.90 -16.21 49.36
C CYS A 532 10.44 -14.84 48.94
N ASP A 533 11.38 -14.24 49.68
CA ASP A 533 11.81 -12.87 49.44
C ASP A 533 12.96 -12.77 48.40
N GLY A 534 12.82 -11.81 47.49
CA GLY A 534 13.59 -11.65 46.26
C GLY A 534 15.06 -11.23 46.44
N SER A 535 15.52 -11.09 47.68
CA SER A 535 16.76 -10.40 48.03
C SER A 535 17.99 -11.31 48.16
N SER A 536 17.82 -12.63 48.30
CA SER A 536 18.94 -13.57 48.50
C SER A 536 19.19 -14.45 47.27
N ARG A 537 20.46 -14.58 46.84
CA ARG A 537 20.90 -15.28 45.60
C ARG A 537 20.61 -16.79 45.53
N SER A 538 19.81 -17.37 46.44
CA SER A 538 19.57 -18.81 46.54
C SER A 538 18.12 -19.13 46.94
N HIS A 539 17.16 -18.74 46.09
CA HIS A 539 15.70 -18.76 46.31
C HIS A 539 15.04 -20.10 46.68
N TYR A 540 15.76 -21.22 46.75
CA TYR A 540 15.15 -22.54 46.97
C TYR A 540 16.01 -23.47 47.82
N CYS A 541 16.99 -22.93 48.55
CA CYS A 541 18.03 -23.73 49.22
C CYS A 541 18.09 -23.44 50.73
N CYS A 542 18.44 -24.47 51.51
CA CYS A 542 18.68 -24.37 52.94
C CYS A 542 19.81 -23.36 53.25
N PRO A 543 19.64 -22.42 54.20
CA PRO A 543 20.68 -21.47 54.61
C PRO A 543 22.00 -22.12 55.04
N VAL A 544 21.91 -23.29 55.68
CA VAL A 544 23.08 -23.97 56.27
C VAL A 544 23.78 -24.87 55.24
N CYS A 545 23.05 -25.77 54.57
CA CYS A 545 23.67 -26.77 53.68
C CYS A 545 23.45 -26.53 52.19
N ARG A 546 22.74 -25.46 51.82
CA ARG A 546 22.38 -25.11 50.43
C ARG A 546 21.65 -26.21 49.66
N TRP A 547 21.11 -27.22 50.36
CA TRP A 547 20.33 -28.27 49.74
C TRP A 547 18.95 -27.74 49.31
N PRO A 548 18.41 -28.16 48.15
CA PRO A 548 17.11 -27.69 47.68
C PRO A 548 15.98 -28.04 48.66
N ALA A 549 15.18 -27.06 49.06
CA ALA A 549 14.12 -27.19 50.05
C ALA A 549 12.92 -28.04 49.57
N TYR A 550 12.85 -28.36 48.28
CA TYR A 550 11.83 -29.21 47.66
C TYR A 550 12.32 -30.65 47.40
N LYS A 551 13.59 -30.98 47.68
CA LYS A 551 14.18 -32.30 47.41
C LYS A 551 14.60 -33.00 48.70
N GLN A 552 14.09 -34.22 48.94
CA GLN A 552 14.54 -35.06 50.05
C GLN A 552 16.04 -35.35 49.96
N LYS A 553 16.77 -35.13 51.06
CA LYS A 553 18.18 -35.48 51.14
C LYS A 553 18.29 -36.97 51.50
N PRO A 554 18.99 -37.81 50.72
CA PRO A 554 19.18 -39.21 51.09
C PRO A 554 19.93 -39.30 52.43
N PRO A 555 19.61 -40.27 53.30
CA PRO A 555 20.26 -40.41 54.59
C PRO A 555 21.76 -40.65 54.38
N VAL A 556 22.58 -39.78 54.97
CA VAL A 556 24.04 -39.95 54.98
C VAL A 556 24.35 -41.06 55.99
N PHE A 557 24.63 -42.27 55.52
CA PHE A 557 25.18 -43.34 56.36
C PHE A 557 26.56 -42.92 56.88
N GLY A 558 26.61 -42.52 58.15
CA GLY A 558 27.83 -42.06 58.81
C GLY A 558 27.70 -41.96 60.33
N GLY A 559 27.62 -43.10 61.02
CA GLY A 559 28.29 -43.27 62.32
C GLY A 559 27.53 -43.03 63.63
N ARG A 560 26.40 -43.71 63.86
CA ARG A 560 26.07 -44.54 65.06
C ARG A 560 24.56 -44.82 65.08
N GLY A 561 24.22 -46.10 65.27
CA GLY A 561 23.00 -46.70 64.76
C GLY A 561 21.70 -46.43 65.51
N LEU A 562 20.60 -46.58 64.78
CA LEU A 562 19.54 -47.54 65.12
C LEU A 562 18.75 -47.91 63.85
N HIS A 563 18.20 -49.13 63.88
CA HIS A 563 17.69 -49.90 62.76
C HIS A 563 16.48 -49.28 62.04
N THR A 564 16.43 -49.50 60.73
CA THR A 564 15.38 -49.22 59.76
C THR A 564 14.03 -49.90 60.06
N GLN A 565 12.93 -49.25 59.69
CA GLN A 565 11.90 -49.77 58.76
C GLN A 565 10.75 -48.76 58.61
N ILE A 566 10.64 -48.06 57.47
CA ILE A 566 9.34 -47.62 56.94
C ILE A 566 9.39 -47.80 55.42
N GLU A 567 8.47 -48.65 54.95
CA GLU A 567 8.21 -49.02 53.57
C GLU A 567 7.66 -47.85 52.75
N ALA A 568 7.90 -47.94 51.45
CA ALA A 568 7.47 -47.00 50.43
C ALA A 568 5.94 -47.03 50.22
N LEU A 569 5.35 -45.85 50.02
CA LEU A 569 4.20 -45.60 49.14
C LEU A 569 4.30 -44.19 48.55
#